data_AF-A0A139IM21-F1
#
_entry.id   AF-A0A139IM21-F1
#
_cell.length_a   1.000
_cell.length_b   1.000
_cell.length_c   1.000
_cell.angle_alpha   90.00
_cell.angle_beta   90.00
_cell.angle_gamma   90.00
#
_symmetry.space_group_name_H-M   'P 1'
#
loop_
_entity.id
_entity.type
_entity.pdbx_description
1 polymer ?
#
loop_
_entity_poly.entity_id
_entity_poly.type
_entity_poly.pdbx_seq_one_letter_code
_entity_poly.pdbx_strand_id
1 'polypeptide(L)'
;MAEIVQCVDVFGKLHRTPTAELQWRPVAYGIVVKDKQVLLVRQFGGEYDLPGGGVNIGEDPRTAAIREVNEESGIEAGNLVLLGVHGVVLV
;
A
#
# COMPACT_ATOMS: atom_id res chain seq x y z
N MET A 1 -22.38 19.85 12.16
CA MET A 1 -22.27 19.52 10.72
C MET A 1 -21.29 18.38 10.59
N ALA A 2 -21.58 17.36 9.78
CA ALA A 2 -20.63 16.27 9.57
C ALA A 2 -19.42 16.81 8.78
N GLU A 3 -18.21 16.46 9.22
CA GLU A 3 -16.99 16.76 8.50
C GLU A 3 -16.90 15.83 7.27
N ILE A 4 -16.62 16.40 6.10
CA ILE A 4 -16.59 15.70 4.82
C ILE A 4 -15.18 15.76 4.26
N VAL A 5 -14.64 14.60 3.88
CA VAL A 5 -13.40 14.53 3.09
C VAL A 5 -13.74 14.47 1.61
N GLN A 6 -12.97 15.22 0.82
CA GLN A 6 -13.05 15.18 -0.63
C GLN A 6 -11.73 14.66 -1.18
N CYS A 7 -11.78 13.59 -1.97
CA CYS A 7 -10.63 13.15 -2.74
C CYS A 7 -11.04 12.53 -4.07
N VAL A 8 -10.07 12.44 -4.95
CA VAL A 8 -10.23 11.98 -6.33
C VAL A 8 -9.63 10.59 -6.43
N ASP A 9 -10.39 9.64 -6.95
CA ASP A 9 -9.89 8.28 -7.14
C ASP A 9 -8.89 8.18 -8.31
N VAL A 10 -8.32 6.99 -8.50
CA VAL A 10 -7.35 6.72 -9.58
C VAL A 10 -7.93 6.91 -10.99
N PHE A 11 -9.25 6.98 -11.14
CA PHE A 11 -9.94 7.24 -12.41
C PHE A 11 -10.35 8.71 -12.58
N GLY A 12 -9.98 9.59 -11.66
CA GLY A 12 -10.30 11.02 -11.72
C GLY A 12 -11.69 11.39 -11.20
N LYS A 13 -12.43 10.45 -10.59
CA LYS A 13 -13.75 10.73 -10.04
C LYS A 13 -13.62 11.33 -8.64
N LEU A 14 -14.28 12.47 -8.42
CA LEU A 14 -14.40 13.11 -7.11
C LEU A 14 -15.40 12.34 -6.24
N HIS A 15 -14.99 11.98 -5.03
CA HIS A 15 -15.91 11.52 -3.99
C HIS A 15 -15.93 12.47 -2.79
N ARG A 16 -17.03 12.41 -2.05
CA ARG A 16 -17.29 13.23 -0.86
C ARG A 16 -17.84 12.30 0.21
N THR A 17 -17.00 11.99 1.20
CA THR A 17 -17.31 10.95 2.19
C THR A 17 -17.29 11.56 3.59
N PRO A 18 -18.34 11.35 4.41
CA PRO A 18 -18.31 11.75 5.81
C PRO A 18 -17.12 11.08 6.53
N THR A 19 -16.40 11.83 7.37
CA THR A 19 -15.26 11.27 8.12
C THR A 19 -15.63 10.06 8.97
N ALA A 20 -16.87 10.01 9.47
CA ALA A 20 -17.41 8.91 10.26
C ALA A 20 -17.58 7.59 9.46
N GLU A 21 -17.57 7.64 8.13
CA GLU A 21 -17.67 6.46 7.25
C GLU A 21 -16.29 5.98 6.77
N LEU A 22 -15.22 6.73 7.04
CA LEU A 22 -13.87 6.32 6.66
C LEU A 22 -13.40 5.12 7.49
N GLN A 23 -12.77 4.17 6.81
CA GLN A 23 -12.18 3.00 7.44
C GLN A 23 -10.66 3.12 7.44
N TRP A 24 -10.06 2.84 8.58
CA TRP A 24 -8.61 2.76 8.65
C TRP A 24 -8.13 1.45 8.02
N ARG A 25 -7.32 1.57 6.96
CA ARG A 25 -6.72 0.45 6.24
C ARG A 25 -5.21 0.65 6.14
N PRO A 26 -4.42 0.19 7.12
CA PRO A 26 -2.97 0.22 7.01
C PRO A 26 -2.51 -0.69 5.87
N VAL A 27 -1.52 -0.22 5.13
CA VAL A 27 -0.88 -0.95 4.03
C VAL A 27 0.63 -0.89 4.20
N ALA A 28 1.33 -1.91 3.71
CA ALA A 28 2.78 -2.00 3.74
C ALA A 28 3.31 -2.33 2.34
N TYR A 29 4.33 -1.58 1.91
CA TYR A 29 4.98 -1.73 0.62
C TYR A 29 6.46 -2.03 0.79
N GLY A 30 7.02 -2.87 -0.09
CA GLY A 30 8.43 -3.22 -0.12
C GLY A 30 9.17 -2.51 -1.26
N ILE A 31 10.27 -1.82 -0.95
CA ILE A 31 11.25 -1.38 -1.95
C ILE A 31 12.43 -2.36 -1.93
N VAL A 32 12.41 -3.34 -2.83
CA VAL A 32 13.47 -4.34 -2.94
C VAL A 32 14.48 -3.90 -4.00
N VAL A 33 15.74 -3.74 -3.59
CA VAL A 33 16.82 -3.27 -4.46
C VAL A 33 17.87 -4.38 -4.62
N LYS A 34 18.20 -4.72 -5.87
CA LYS A 34 19.30 -5.63 -6.21
C LYS A 34 19.99 -5.14 -7.47
N ASP A 35 21.33 -5.10 -7.46
CA ASP A 35 22.14 -4.70 -8.63
C ASP A 35 21.72 -3.34 -9.25
N LYS A 36 21.35 -2.38 -8.39
CA LYS A 36 20.82 -1.04 -8.76
C LYS A 36 19.47 -1.06 -9.49
N GLN A 37 18.75 -2.17 -9.44
CA GLN A 37 17.41 -2.30 -9.97
C GLN A 37 16.40 -2.38 -8.82
N VAL A 38 15.19 -1.89 -9.05
CA VAL A 38 14.06 -1.96 -8.12
C VAL A 38 13.08 -3.01 -8.63
N LEU A 39 12.63 -3.90 -7.75
CA LEU A 39 11.58 -4.85 -8.05
C LEU A 39 10.24 -4.12 -8.21
N LEU A 40 9.57 -4.38 -9.32
CA LEU A 40 8.18 -4.00 -9.54
C LEU A 40 7.37 -5.25 -9.87
N VAL A 41 6.11 -5.26 -9.47
CA VAL A 41 5.14 -6.31 -9.80
C VAL A 41 4.06 -5.74 -10.70
N ARG A 42 3.47 -6.60 -11.54
CA ARG A 42 2.40 -6.19 -12.44
C ARG A 42 1.06 -6.27 -11.71
N GLN A 43 0.37 -5.14 -11.61
CA GLN A 43 -0.93 -5.02 -10.94
C GLN A 43 -2.08 -5.44 -11.86
N PHE A 44 -3.28 -5.66 -11.29
CA PHE A 44 -4.47 -6.08 -12.03
C PHE A 44 -4.86 -5.15 -13.18
N GLY A 45 -4.52 -3.85 -13.10
CA GLY A 45 -4.72 -2.86 -14.17
C GLY A 45 -3.70 -2.91 -15.31
N GLY A 46 -2.69 -3.80 -15.23
CA GLY A 46 -1.63 -3.95 -16.21
C GLY A 46 -0.43 -3.02 -16.02
N GLU A 47 -0.53 -2.07 -15.09
CA GLU A 47 0.54 -1.18 -14.65
C GLU A 47 1.52 -1.89 -13.72
N TYR A 48 2.67 -1.27 -13.47
CA TYR A 48 3.69 -1.75 -12.55
C TYR A 48 3.72 -0.90 -11.28
N ASP A 49 3.80 -1.55 -10.13
CA ASP A 49 3.92 -0.88 -8.83
C ASP A 49 4.92 -1.63 -7.94
N LEU A 50 5.28 -1.03 -6.81
CA LEU A 50 5.98 -1.71 -5.73
C LEU A 50 5.10 -2.85 -5.18
N PRO A 51 5.70 -4.00 -4.81
CA PRO A 51 4.95 -5.03 -4.13
C PRO A 51 4.43 -4.55 -2.78
N GLY A 52 3.18 -4.87 -2.46
CA GLY A 52 2.58 -4.41 -1.22
C GLY A 52 1.07 -4.60 -1.14
N GLY A 53 0.57 -4.51 0.09
CA GLY A 53 -0.84 -4.80 0.35
C GLY A 53 -1.27 -4.48 1.78
N GLY A 54 -2.43 -5.00 2.14
CA GLY A 54 -3.07 -4.73 3.42
C GLY A 54 -2.32 -5.38 4.58
N VAL A 55 -2.16 -4.64 5.68
CA VAL A 55 -1.70 -5.23 6.95
C VAL A 55 -2.89 -5.91 7.62
N ASN A 56 -2.76 -7.20 7.92
CA ASN A 56 -3.80 -7.95 8.60
C ASN A 56 -3.98 -7.50 10.06
N ILE A 57 -5.14 -7.82 10.65
CA ILE A 57 -5.41 -7.48 12.05
C ILE A 57 -4.38 -8.19 12.95
N GLY A 58 -3.61 -7.42 13.70
CA GLY A 58 -2.55 -7.92 14.58
C GLY A 58 -1.23 -8.28 13.89
N GLU A 59 -1.13 -8.09 12.57
CA GLU A 59 0.11 -8.32 11.82
C GLU A 59 1.07 -7.13 11.98
N ASP A 60 2.35 -7.41 12.19
CA ASP A 60 3.38 -6.37 12.17
C ASP A 60 3.55 -5.86 10.72
N PRO A 61 3.59 -4.53 10.49
CA PRO A 61 3.73 -3.98 9.13
C PRO A 61 4.97 -4.46 8.37
N ARG A 62 6.07 -4.83 9.06
CA ARG A 62 7.26 -5.39 8.41
C ARG A 62 7.00 -6.82 7.96
N THR A 63 6.29 -7.60 8.77
CA THR A 63 5.84 -8.95 8.40
C THR A 63 4.91 -8.89 7.19
N ALA A 64 3.95 -7.95 7.18
CA ALA A 64 3.09 -7.72 6.03
C ALA A 64 3.91 -7.38 4.77
N ALA A 65 4.87 -6.46 4.85
CA ALA A 65 5.72 -6.12 3.70
C ALA A 65 6.52 -7.33 3.17
N ILE A 66 7.06 -8.19 4.04
CA ILE A 66 7.75 -9.42 3.63
C ILE A 66 6.79 -10.38 2.92
N ARG A 67 5.61 -10.60 3.52
CA ARG A 67 4.59 -11.49 2.98
C ARG A 67 4.15 -11.03 1.59
N GLU A 68 3.78 -9.77 1.43
CA GLU A 68 3.30 -9.21 0.15
C GLU A 68 4.39 -9.27 -0.94
N VAL A 69 5.65 -8.95 -0.60
CA VAL A 69 6.78 -9.14 -1.52
C VAL A 69 6.87 -10.59 -2.00
N ASN A 70 6.71 -11.55 -1.08
CA ASN A 70 6.76 -12.97 -1.44
C ASN A 70 5.55 -13.40 -2.28
N GLU A 71 4.34 -13.02 -1.89
CA GLU A 71 3.09 -13.40 -2.56
C GLU A 71 3.04 -12.88 -4.00
N GLU A 72 3.47 -11.63 -4.24
CA GLU A 72 3.34 -10.99 -5.55
C GLU A 72 4.55 -11.23 -6.49
N SER A 73 5.71 -11.61 -5.95
CA SER A 73 6.94 -11.76 -6.75
C SER A 73 7.69 -13.08 -6.57
N GLY A 74 7.37 -13.86 -5.54
CA GLY A 74 8.11 -15.08 -5.15
C GLY A 74 9.47 -14.81 -4.49
N ILE A 75 9.84 -13.54 -4.23
CA ILE A 75 11.13 -13.19 -3.64
C ILE A 75 11.03 -13.23 -2.10
N GLU A 76 12.02 -13.84 -1.46
CA GLU A 76 12.18 -13.77 0.00
C GLU A 76 13.00 -12.52 0.39
N ALA A 77 12.38 -11.62 1.14
CA ALA A 77 13.02 -10.44 1.71
C ALA A 77 13.30 -10.65 3.21
N GLY A 78 14.52 -10.35 3.67
CA GLY A 78 14.94 -10.62 5.06
C GLY A 78 15.34 -9.40 5.89
N ASN A 79 15.98 -8.40 5.30
CA ASN A 79 16.47 -7.21 6.01
C ASN A 79 15.66 -5.97 5.62
N LEU A 80 14.73 -5.55 6.48
CA LEU A 80 13.90 -4.37 6.25
C LEU A 80 14.39 -3.16 7.03
N VAL A 81 14.42 -2.03 6.36
CA VAL A 81 14.60 -0.71 6.94
C VAL A 81 13.33 0.10 6.68
N LEU A 82 12.80 0.76 7.70
CA LEU A 82 11.67 1.67 7.52
C LEU A 82 12.15 2.93 6.80
N LEU A 83 11.60 3.19 5.62
CA LEU A 83 11.94 4.38 4.83
C LEU A 83 11.00 5.55 5.12
N GLY A 84 9.73 5.29 5.45
CA GLY A 84 8.78 6.34 5.77
C GLY A 84 7.38 5.81 6.02
N VAL A 85 6.50 6.69 6.49
CA VAL A 85 5.07 6.44 6.71
C VAL A 85 4.31 7.61 6.12
N HIS A 86 3.31 7.32 5.29
CA HIS A 86 2.46 8.32 4.66
C HIS A 86 0.99 8.01 4.95
N GLY A 87 0.23 9.06 5.29
CA GLY A 87 -1.22 8.99 5.38
C GLY A 87 -1.84 9.50 4.09
N VAL A 88 -2.75 8.73 3.51
CA VAL A 88 -3.56 9.14 2.36
C VAL A 88 -5.02 8.81 2.67
N VAL A 89 -5.93 9.63 2.16
CA VAL A 89 -7.36 9.29 2.18
C VAL A 89 -7.72 8.79 0.78
N LEU A 90 -8.23 7.57 0.73
CA LEU A 90 -8.76 6.93 -0.46
C LEU A 90 -10.27 6.76 -0.25
N VAL A 91 -11.03 7.03 -1.31
CA VAL A 91 -12.50 6.97 -1.37
C VAL A 91 -12.93 6.36 -2.68
#